data_AF-A0A6H2C0Q7-F1
#
_entry.id   AF-A0A6H2C0Q7-F1
#
_cell.length_a   1.000
_cell.length_b   1.000
_cell.length_c   1.000
_cell.angle_alpha   90.00
_cell.angle_beta   90.00
_cell.angle_gamma   90.00
#
_symmetry.space_group_name_H-M   'P 1'
#
loop_
_entity.id
_entity.type
_entity.pdbx_description
1 polymer ?
#
loop_
_entity_poly.entity_id
_entity_poly.type
_entity_poly.pdbx_seq_one_letter_code
_entity_poly.pdbx_strand_id
1 'polypeptide(L)'
;MMEKLYEYILEGLKNSPDFYNPNLHQTFESYLKSLQNAAKYLWKSYRSNTVKVDYSDPQVQAAYLIRYYPHYVQMTLEILRLSPEIFTFPEQINACFFGAGPCPEVAGLTQFLTEHSQQTKSIIVQIYDIASEQWKLSREVTKNFVVPKLWKGDISGVVRKLDLCSPNTFDPITEVISNCHLFIFQNCLNEIWNTSTTQENIKFLLDCAPLNSFIIIGDLLAYDQNRRILEDIAKIANQRNDYQIIERGELEIASSLKIPEIVRQNLLTGEDGLIPRYRIRFLFLVICKGEYSSEDLLDDDIPY
;
A
#
# COMPACT_ATOMS: atom_id res chain seq x y z
N MET A 1 15.64 10.78 3.40
CA MET A 1 14.41 11.00 4.20
C MET A 1 13.77 9.67 4.59
N MET A 2 13.61 8.75 3.63
CA MET A 2 13.12 7.38 3.89
C MET A 2 13.89 6.60 4.97
N GLU A 3 15.21 6.78 5.11
CA GLU A 3 16.03 6.09 6.13
C GLU A 3 15.56 6.27 7.59
N LYS A 4 14.85 7.37 7.87
CA LYS A 4 14.31 7.71 9.19
C LYS A 4 12.85 7.32 9.38
N LEU A 5 12.28 6.52 8.48
CA LEU A 5 10.87 6.16 8.50
C LEU A 5 10.42 5.59 9.85
N TYR A 6 11.24 4.73 10.46
CA TYR A 6 10.96 4.22 11.80
C TYR A 6 10.89 5.33 12.87
N GLU A 7 11.76 6.34 12.80
CA GLU A 7 11.74 7.45 13.75
C GLU A 7 10.40 8.21 13.66
N TYR A 8 9.91 8.45 12.45
CA TYR A 8 8.65 9.15 12.21
C TYR A 8 7.44 8.35 12.73
N ILE A 9 7.44 7.03 12.52
CA ILE A 9 6.39 6.15 13.02
C ILE A 9 6.41 6.13 14.55
N LEU A 10 7.58 5.94 15.17
CA LEU A 10 7.71 5.90 16.63
C LEU A 10 7.38 7.25 17.27
N GLU A 11 7.72 8.37 16.63
CA GLU A 11 7.30 9.71 17.03
C GLU A 11 5.77 9.83 17.03
N GLY A 12 5.09 9.35 15.99
CA GLY A 12 3.63 9.37 15.92
C GLY A 12 2.97 8.50 16.99
N LEU A 13 3.48 7.29 17.22
CA LEU A 13 2.98 6.41 18.28
C LEU A 13 3.18 7.02 19.68
N LYS A 14 4.33 7.66 19.92
CA LYS A 14 4.66 8.26 21.22
C LYS A 14 3.84 9.53 21.51
N ASN A 15 3.45 10.27 20.48
CA ASN A 15 2.67 11.52 20.62
C ASN A 15 1.16 11.32 20.51
N SER A 16 0.67 10.09 20.29
CA SER A 16 -0.75 9.78 20.29
C SER A 16 -1.16 9.16 21.64
N PRO A 17 -2.06 9.81 22.41
CA PRO A 17 -2.54 9.25 23.68
C PRO A 17 -3.37 7.97 23.51
N ASP A 18 -3.93 7.75 22.32
CA ASP A 18 -4.66 6.53 21.96
C ASP A 18 -3.74 5.31 21.80
N PHE A 19 -2.45 5.56 21.51
CA PHE A 19 -1.43 4.52 21.46
C PHE A 19 -0.60 4.45 22.74
N TYR A 20 -0.02 5.57 23.17
CA TYR A 20 0.92 5.62 24.29
C TYR A 20 0.46 6.55 25.41
N ASN A 21 0.20 5.96 26.58
CA ASN A 21 -0.05 6.69 27.82
C ASN A 21 1.11 6.49 28.83
N PRO A 22 1.89 7.54 29.14
CA PRO A 22 2.97 7.46 30.13
C PRO A 22 2.53 6.99 31.52
N ASN A 23 1.30 7.29 31.94
CA ASN A 23 0.80 6.88 33.25
C ASN A 23 0.52 5.37 33.32
N LEU A 24 0.20 4.74 32.18
CA LEU A 24 -0.04 3.30 32.09
C LEU A 24 1.25 2.53 31.81
N HIS A 25 2.05 3.01 30.85
CA HIS A 25 3.21 2.30 30.37
C HIS A 25 4.51 2.64 31.13
N GLN A 26 4.56 3.79 31.81
CA GLN A 26 5.74 4.35 32.49
C GLN A 26 6.87 4.79 31.54
N THR A 27 7.28 3.91 30.62
CA THR A 27 8.29 4.17 29.59
C THR A 27 7.81 3.73 28.22
N PHE A 28 8.44 4.25 27.16
CA PHE A 28 8.10 3.85 25.80
C PHE A 28 8.59 2.43 25.49
N GLU A 29 9.68 1.99 26.10
CA GLU A 29 10.19 0.61 26.07
C GLU A 29 9.16 -0.37 26.63
N SER A 30 8.54 -0.03 27.77
CA SER A 30 7.46 -0.83 28.37
C SER A 30 6.23 -0.90 27.48
N TYR A 31 5.89 0.19 26.78
CA TYR A 31 4.85 0.18 25.75
C TYR A 31 5.22 -0.73 24.57
N LEU A 32 6.43 -0.65 24.04
CA LEU A 32 6.87 -1.55 22.98
C LEU A 32 6.81 -3.03 23.40
N LYS A 33 7.11 -3.34 24.67
CA LYS A 33 6.94 -4.69 25.23
C LYS A 33 5.47 -5.12 25.30
N SER A 34 4.55 -4.21 25.62
CA SER A 34 3.12 -4.57 25.68
C SER A 34 2.56 -4.95 24.30
N LEU A 35 3.12 -4.40 23.22
CA LEU A 35 2.74 -4.71 21.84
C LEU A 35 3.15 -6.13 21.37
N GLN A 36 3.97 -6.87 22.13
CA GLN A 36 4.47 -8.17 21.68
C GLN A 36 3.36 -9.18 21.37
N ASN A 37 2.29 -9.23 22.17
CA ASN A 37 1.18 -10.15 21.92
C ASN A 37 0.45 -9.81 20.61
N ALA A 38 0.22 -8.52 20.34
CA ALA A 38 -0.35 -8.06 19.09
C ALA A 38 0.57 -8.38 17.89
N ALA A 39 1.88 -8.19 18.04
CA ALA A 39 2.86 -8.53 17.01
C ALA A 39 2.94 -10.05 16.72
N LYS A 40 2.77 -10.90 17.75
CA LYS A 40 2.68 -12.37 17.60
C LYS A 40 1.38 -12.78 16.94
N TYR A 41 0.26 -12.17 17.33
CA TYR A 41 -1.04 -12.39 16.70
C TYR A 41 -0.97 -12.08 15.20
N LEU A 42 -0.48 -10.90 14.83
CA LEU A 42 -0.23 -10.52 13.44
C LEU A 42 0.68 -11.52 12.72
N TRP A 43 1.79 -11.93 13.34
CA TRP A 43 2.69 -12.90 12.73
C TRP A 43 2.01 -14.24 12.43
N LYS A 44 1.14 -14.72 13.33
CA LYS A 44 0.37 -15.95 13.12
C LYS A 44 -0.68 -15.78 12.03
N SER A 45 -1.42 -14.67 12.03
CA SER A 45 -2.47 -14.40 11.04
C SER A 45 -1.92 -14.32 9.62
N TYR A 46 -0.75 -13.71 9.41
CA TYR A 46 -0.11 -13.60 8.10
C TYR A 46 0.58 -14.89 7.60
N ARG A 47 0.36 -16.02 8.27
CA ARG A 47 0.80 -17.35 7.82
C ARG A 47 -0.35 -18.24 7.37
N SER A 48 -1.60 -17.80 7.50
CA SER A 48 -2.75 -18.52 6.94
C SER A 48 -2.95 -18.14 5.47
N ASN A 49 -3.52 -19.06 4.68
CA ASN A 49 -3.78 -18.81 3.26
C ASN A 49 -4.81 -17.69 3.01
N THR A 50 -5.68 -17.43 3.99
CA THR A 50 -6.60 -16.28 3.99
C THR A 50 -6.34 -15.51 5.26
N VAL A 51 -5.91 -14.25 5.14
CA VAL A 51 -5.59 -13.42 6.30
C VAL A 51 -6.87 -12.83 6.87
N LYS A 52 -7.01 -12.90 8.19
CA LYS A 52 -8.10 -12.26 8.94
C LYS A 52 -7.50 -11.62 10.18
N VAL A 53 -7.65 -10.30 10.28
CA VAL A 53 -7.11 -9.52 11.39
C VAL A 53 -8.17 -8.54 11.85
N ASP A 54 -8.32 -8.41 13.16
CA ASP A 54 -9.11 -7.34 13.76
C ASP A 54 -8.25 -6.09 13.92
N TYR A 55 -8.49 -5.09 13.07
CA TYR A 55 -7.76 -3.84 13.08
C TYR A 55 -8.37 -2.80 14.04
N SER A 56 -9.46 -3.14 14.74
CA SER A 56 -10.10 -2.22 15.71
C SER A 56 -9.27 -2.03 16.99
N ASP A 57 -8.33 -2.94 17.29
CA ASP A 57 -7.42 -2.84 18.44
C ASP A 57 -6.23 -1.90 18.13
N PRO A 58 -6.04 -0.81 18.90
CA PRO A 58 -4.88 0.08 18.76
C PRO A 58 -3.53 -0.63 18.91
N GLN A 59 -3.42 -1.70 19.70
CA GLN A 59 -2.17 -2.45 19.83
C GLN A 59 -1.85 -3.22 18.55
N VAL A 60 -2.86 -3.79 17.88
CA VAL A 60 -2.70 -4.45 16.58
C VAL A 60 -2.25 -3.43 15.52
N GLN A 61 -2.88 -2.25 15.50
CA GLN A 61 -2.48 -1.16 14.64
C GLN A 61 -1.03 -0.69 14.85
N ALA A 62 -0.64 -0.44 16.09
CA ALA A 62 0.73 -0.02 16.41
C ALA A 62 1.76 -1.10 16.07
N ALA A 63 1.46 -2.37 16.38
CA ALA A 63 2.31 -3.49 16.01
C ALA A 63 2.45 -3.63 14.48
N TYR A 64 1.37 -3.40 13.73
CA TYR A 64 1.37 -3.41 12.27
C TYR A 64 2.24 -2.28 11.69
N LEU A 65 2.08 -1.05 12.22
CA LEU A 65 2.88 0.12 11.82
C LEU A 65 4.37 -0.09 12.02
N ILE A 66 4.80 -0.77 13.09
CA ILE A 66 6.22 -1.03 13.33
C ILE A 66 6.71 -2.21 12.47
N ARG A 67 5.89 -3.25 12.32
CA ARG A 67 6.32 -4.52 11.75
C ARG A 67 6.28 -4.57 10.23
N TYR A 68 5.25 -4.01 9.60
CA TYR A 68 4.95 -4.24 8.18
C TYR A 68 4.93 -2.97 7.36
N TYR A 69 4.32 -1.91 7.89
CA TYR A 69 4.19 -0.63 7.20
C TYR A 69 5.49 -0.15 6.53
N PRO A 70 6.69 -0.16 7.18
CA PRO A 70 7.89 0.39 6.58
C PRO A 70 8.31 -0.34 5.30
N HIS A 71 8.09 -1.66 5.25
CA HIS A 71 8.38 -2.48 4.07
C HIS A 71 7.35 -2.27 2.96
N TYR A 72 6.11 -1.98 3.31
CA TYR A 72 5.06 -1.67 2.34
C TYR A 72 5.19 -0.26 1.77
N VAL A 73 5.80 0.68 2.51
CA VAL A 73 6.25 1.95 1.94
C VAL A 73 7.31 1.72 0.87
N GLN A 74 8.30 0.85 1.15
CA GLN A 74 9.32 0.49 0.17
C GLN A 74 8.73 -0.23 -1.04
N MET A 75 7.74 -1.10 -0.86
CA MET A 75 7.10 -1.81 -1.98
C MET A 75 6.57 -0.85 -3.06
N THR A 76 5.71 0.11 -2.69
CA THR A 76 5.21 1.10 -3.66
C THR A 76 6.33 1.94 -4.25
N LEU A 77 7.27 2.41 -3.42
CA LEU A 77 8.38 3.23 -3.89
C LEU A 77 9.25 2.51 -4.92
N GLU A 78 9.61 1.24 -4.66
CA GLU A 78 10.43 0.45 -5.56
C GLU A 78 9.69 0.11 -6.85
N ILE A 79 8.37 -0.15 -6.82
CA ILE A 79 7.58 -0.32 -8.04
C ILE A 79 7.63 0.94 -8.91
N LEU A 80 7.41 2.12 -8.32
CA LEU A 80 7.45 3.39 -9.05
C LEU A 80 8.85 3.71 -9.62
N ARG A 81 9.91 3.26 -8.95
CA ARG A 81 11.32 3.46 -9.36
C ARG A 81 11.78 2.54 -10.48
N LEU A 82 11.01 1.52 -10.87
CA LEU A 82 11.38 0.67 -12.01
C LEU A 82 11.39 1.46 -13.32
N SER A 83 10.44 2.38 -13.48
CA SER A 83 10.26 3.16 -14.71
C SER A 83 9.88 4.61 -14.35
N PRO A 84 10.72 5.37 -13.63
CA PRO A 84 10.35 6.67 -13.06
C PRO A 84 9.92 7.69 -14.14
N GLU A 85 10.47 7.58 -15.35
CA GLU A 85 10.20 8.46 -16.48
C GLU A 85 8.79 8.34 -17.08
N ILE A 86 8.11 7.20 -16.89
CA ILE A 86 6.73 7.03 -17.40
C ILE A 86 5.73 7.80 -16.54
N PHE A 87 6.05 8.01 -15.26
CA PHE A 87 5.17 8.61 -14.28
C PHE A 87 5.23 10.13 -14.35
N THR A 88 4.73 10.68 -15.46
CA THR A 88 4.64 12.13 -15.68
C THR A 88 3.39 12.69 -15.01
N PHE A 89 3.52 13.13 -13.77
CA PHE A 89 2.40 13.67 -13.01
C PHE A 89 2.19 15.17 -13.22
N PRO A 90 0.93 15.64 -13.26
CA PRO A 90 0.62 17.07 -13.27
C PRO A 90 0.96 17.73 -11.92
N GLU A 91 0.72 19.05 -11.84
CA GLU A 91 0.90 19.83 -10.61
C GLU A 91 0.02 19.29 -9.46
N GLN A 92 -1.20 18.81 -9.76
CA GLN A 92 -2.09 18.16 -8.79
C GLN A 92 -2.44 16.74 -9.24
N ILE A 93 -2.13 15.75 -8.40
CA ILE A 93 -2.50 14.34 -8.65
C ILE A 93 -3.79 14.00 -7.89
N ASN A 94 -4.78 13.44 -8.57
CA ASN A 94 -5.86 12.69 -7.94
C ASN A 94 -5.53 11.20 -7.97
N ALA A 95 -5.55 10.52 -6.82
CA ALA A 95 -5.18 9.11 -6.71
C ALA A 95 -6.12 8.32 -5.80
N CYS A 96 -6.49 7.11 -6.25
CA CYS A 96 -7.28 6.14 -5.49
C CYS A 96 -6.38 5.06 -4.89
N PHE A 97 -6.62 4.72 -3.63
CA PHE A 97 -5.89 3.69 -2.89
C PHE A 97 -6.90 2.69 -2.32
N PHE A 98 -6.82 1.43 -2.74
CA PHE A 98 -7.79 0.39 -2.42
C PHE A 98 -7.19 -0.69 -1.51
N GLY A 99 -7.91 -1.05 -0.44
CA GLY A 99 -7.35 -1.89 0.62
C GLY A 99 -6.21 -1.20 1.35
N ALA A 100 -6.30 0.13 1.47
CA ALA A 100 -5.18 0.99 1.81
C ALA A 100 -4.65 0.81 3.24
N GLY A 101 -5.43 0.24 4.16
CA GLY A 101 -5.08 0.10 5.56
C GLY A 101 -4.52 1.41 6.17
N PRO A 102 -3.31 1.42 6.74
CA PRO A 102 -2.64 2.62 7.25
C PRO A 102 -2.02 3.55 6.18
N CYS A 103 -2.23 3.28 4.90
CA CYS A 103 -1.75 4.03 3.72
C CYS A 103 -0.22 4.06 3.51
N PRO A 104 0.52 2.94 3.60
CA PRO A 104 1.95 2.92 3.27
C PRO A 104 2.25 3.30 1.82
N GLU A 105 1.36 3.00 0.89
CA GLU A 105 1.47 3.36 -0.52
C GLU A 105 1.40 4.87 -0.77
N VAL A 106 0.66 5.62 0.06
CA VAL A 106 0.68 7.09 0.04
C VAL A 106 2.06 7.61 0.46
N ALA A 107 2.65 7.02 1.50
CA ALA A 107 4.02 7.37 1.92
C ALA A 107 5.07 6.99 0.85
N GLY A 108 4.89 5.85 0.16
CA GLY A 108 5.75 5.45 -0.95
C GLY A 108 5.67 6.41 -2.13
N LEU A 109 4.45 6.77 -2.55
CA LEU A 109 4.19 7.74 -3.62
C LEU A 109 4.79 9.11 -3.29
N THR A 110 4.54 9.63 -2.08
CA THR A 110 5.06 10.94 -1.68
C THR A 110 6.59 11.00 -1.67
N GLN A 111 7.27 9.93 -1.25
CA GLN A 111 8.73 9.84 -1.38
C GLN A 111 9.16 9.85 -2.86
N PHE A 112 8.47 9.09 -3.72
CA PHE A 112 8.74 9.08 -5.15
C PHE A 112 8.61 10.48 -5.76
N LEU A 113 7.56 11.24 -5.41
CA LEU A 113 7.35 12.60 -5.93
C LEU A 113 8.47 13.56 -5.53
N THR A 114 9.00 13.44 -4.30
CA THR A 114 10.19 14.21 -3.89
C THR A 114 11.38 13.93 -4.81
N GLU A 115 11.57 12.66 -5.20
CA GLU A 115 12.73 12.23 -5.98
C GLU A 115 12.58 12.52 -7.48
N HIS A 116 11.37 12.38 -8.02
CA HIS A 116 11.14 12.31 -9.46
C HIS A 116 10.10 13.29 -10.01
N SER A 117 9.28 13.95 -9.18
CA SER A 117 8.25 14.89 -9.65
C SER A 117 8.22 16.19 -8.85
N GLN A 118 9.25 17.04 -9.06
CA GLN A 118 9.33 18.35 -8.40
C GLN A 118 8.23 19.33 -8.82
N GLN A 119 7.56 19.08 -9.96
CA GLN A 119 6.45 19.89 -10.46
C GLN A 119 5.15 19.61 -9.71
N THR A 120 4.93 18.40 -9.20
CA THR A 120 3.75 18.08 -8.41
C THR A 120 3.80 18.81 -7.06
N LYS A 121 2.75 19.57 -6.77
CA LYS A 121 2.60 20.38 -5.54
C LYS A 121 1.50 19.86 -4.63
N SER A 122 0.50 19.15 -5.17
CA SER A 122 -0.60 18.63 -4.36
C SER A 122 -1.05 17.23 -4.79
N ILE A 123 -1.57 16.47 -3.83
CA ILE A 123 -2.24 15.19 -4.06
C ILE A 123 -3.61 15.22 -3.37
N ILE A 124 -4.65 14.83 -4.11
CA ILE A 124 -5.96 14.47 -3.59
C ILE A 124 -6.02 12.95 -3.49
N VAL A 125 -6.03 12.42 -2.28
CA VAL A 125 -6.09 10.98 -2.00
C VAL A 125 -7.53 10.53 -1.74
N GLN A 126 -7.92 9.45 -2.40
CA GLN A 126 -9.21 8.77 -2.25
C GLN A 126 -8.92 7.40 -1.65
N ILE A 127 -9.15 7.27 -0.34
CA ILE A 127 -8.71 6.10 0.43
C ILE A 127 -9.92 5.19 0.67
N TYR A 128 -9.80 3.94 0.25
CA TYR A 128 -10.87 2.94 0.28
C TYR A 128 -10.40 1.68 1.01
N ASP A 129 -11.16 1.25 2.03
CA ASP A 129 -10.85 0.05 2.79
C ASP A 129 -12.09 -0.52 3.47
N ILE A 130 -12.23 -1.84 3.58
CA ILE A 130 -13.37 -2.47 4.27
C ILE A 130 -13.36 -2.17 5.78
N ALA A 131 -12.17 -2.05 6.36
CA ALA A 131 -11.89 -1.70 7.75
C ALA A 131 -11.56 -0.20 7.91
N SER A 132 -12.12 0.66 7.04
CA SER A 132 -11.80 2.09 6.98
C SER A 132 -11.80 2.81 8.35
N GLU A 133 -12.85 2.62 9.16
CA GLU A 133 -12.94 3.26 10.49
C GLU A 133 -11.93 2.68 11.48
N GLN A 134 -11.57 1.41 11.34
CA GLN A 134 -10.64 0.75 12.25
C GLN A 134 -9.23 1.33 12.09
N TRP A 135 -8.81 1.65 10.86
CA TRP A 135 -7.48 2.17 10.57
C TRP A 135 -7.23 3.64 10.93
N LYS A 136 -8.21 4.34 11.51
CA LYS A 136 -8.14 5.79 11.74
C LYS A 136 -6.86 6.22 12.47
N LEU A 137 -6.52 5.57 13.59
CA LEU A 137 -5.35 5.95 14.40
C LEU A 137 -4.05 5.77 13.62
N SER A 138 -3.92 4.67 12.87
CA SER A 138 -2.71 4.43 12.08
C SER A 138 -2.58 5.40 10.90
N ARG A 139 -3.70 5.78 10.28
CA ARG A 139 -3.71 6.79 9.21
C ARG A 139 -3.33 8.16 9.73
N GLU A 140 -3.69 8.51 10.97
CA GLU A 140 -3.25 9.75 11.61
C GLU A 140 -1.73 9.78 11.80
N VAL A 141 -1.10 8.64 12.14
CA VAL A 141 0.37 8.53 12.17
C VAL A 141 0.97 8.80 10.78
N THR A 142 0.44 8.15 9.74
CA THR A 142 0.89 8.37 8.36
C THR A 142 0.75 9.83 7.95
N LYS A 143 -0.42 10.43 8.17
CA LYS A 143 -0.74 11.80 7.76
C LYS A 143 0.08 12.85 8.50
N ASN A 144 0.23 12.73 9.81
CA ASN A 144 0.75 13.80 10.65
C ASN A 144 2.26 13.68 10.91
N PHE A 145 2.81 12.46 10.86
CA PHE A 145 4.20 12.21 11.26
C PHE A 145 5.06 11.66 10.13
N VAL A 146 4.51 10.83 9.24
CA VAL A 146 5.28 10.22 8.14
C VAL A 146 5.31 11.13 6.91
N VAL A 147 4.17 11.37 6.28
CA VAL A 147 4.07 12.09 4.99
C VAL A 147 4.74 13.48 5.02
N PRO A 148 4.56 14.34 6.05
CA PRO A 148 5.17 15.68 6.07
C PRO A 148 6.71 15.68 6.13
N LYS A 149 7.31 14.53 6.46
CA LYS A 149 8.76 14.33 6.48
C LYS A 149 9.28 13.77 5.15
N LEU A 150 8.45 13.10 4.36
CA LEU A 150 8.82 12.53 3.07
C LEU A 150 8.57 13.50 1.92
N TRP A 151 7.55 14.35 2.01
CA TRP A 151 7.17 15.28 0.95
C TRP A 151 6.68 16.62 1.52
N LYS A 152 6.88 17.70 0.75
CA LYS A 152 6.55 19.08 1.16
C LYS A 152 5.32 19.64 0.46
N GLY A 153 4.74 18.89 -0.47
CA GLY A 153 3.49 19.29 -1.11
C GLY A 153 2.28 19.09 -0.20
N ASP A 154 1.14 19.58 -0.67
CA ASP A 154 -0.12 19.51 0.03
C ASP A 154 -0.80 18.17 -0.20
N ILE A 155 -1.28 17.55 0.89
CA ILE A 155 -2.08 16.34 0.82
C ILE A 155 -3.46 16.58 1.41
N SER A 156 -4.48 16.33 0.60
CA SER A 156 -5.88 16.37 1.00
C SER A 156 -6.59 15.12 0.54
N GLY A 157 -7.77 14.83 1.05
CA GLY A 157 -8.46 13.62 0.64
C GLY A 157 -9.60 13.22 1.54
N VAL A 158 -10.27 12.14 1.14
CA VAL A 158 -11.35 11.52 1.89
C VAL A 158 -11.08 10.04 2.07
N VAL A 159 -11.62 9.54 3.16
CA VAL A 159 -11.53 8.15 3.59
C VAL A 159 -12.93 7.58 3.57
N ARG A 160 -13.14 6.45 2.89
CA ARG A 160 -14.45 5.82 2.75
C ARG A 160 -14.33 4.30 2.92
N LYS A 161 -15.37 3.72 3.52
CA LYS A 161 -15.54 2.27 3.52
C LYS A 161 -15.87 1.79 2.10
N LEU A 162 -15.19 0.75 1.66
CA LEU A 162 -15.43 0.08 0.38
C LEU A 162 -15.00 -1.38 0.50
N ASP A 163 -15.82 -2.29 -0.02
CA ASP A 163 -15.52 -3.72 0.00
C ASP A 163 -15.27 -4.23 -1.42
N LEU A 164 -14.02 -4.55 -1.75
CA LEU A 164 -13.62 -5.08 -3.06
C LEU A 164 -14.30 -6.41 -3.42
N CYS A 165 -14.84 -7.12 -2.43
CA CYS A 165 -15.55 -8.39 -2.62
C CYS A 165 -17.07 -8.19 -2.79
N SER A 166 -17.58 -6.96 -2.64
CA SER A 166 -18.99 -6.63 -2.84
C SER A 166 -19.24 -6.28 -4.32
N PRO A 167 -20.31 -6.80 -4.94
CA PRO A 167 -20.65 -6.46 -6.33
C PRO A 167 -20.88 -4.97 -6.51
N ASN A 168 -20.49 -4.43 -7.67
CA ASN A 168 -20.74 -3.04 -8.06
C ASN A 168 -20.20 -2.01 -7.05
N THR A 169 -19.13 -2.36 -6.33
CA THR A 169 -18.62 -1.52 -5.24
C THR A 169 -18.02 -0.20 -5.75
N PHE A 170 -17.71 -0.12 -7.05
CA PHE A 170 -17.16 1.07 -7.69
C PHE A 170 -18.21 1.98 -8.32
N ASP A 171 -19.44 1.53 -8.56
CA ASP A 171 -20.51 2.35 -9.14
C ASP A 171 -20.68 3.69 -8.41
N PRO A 172 -20.71 3.75 -7.05
CA PRO A 172 -20.92 5.01 -6.34
C PRO A 172 -19.74 5.99 -6.43
N ILE A 173 -18.58 5.55 -6.94
CA ILE A 173 -17.36 6.36 -7.03
C ILE A 173 -16.90 6.54 -8.48
N THR A 174 -17.74 6.24 -9.47
CA THR A 174 -17.42 6.37 -10.90
C THR A 174 -16.90 7.78 -11.26
N GLU A 175 -17.52 8.83 -10.73
CA GLU A 175 -17.08 10.22 -10.94
C GLU A 175 -15.71 10.51 -10.30
N VAL A 176 -15.39 9.85 -9.18
CA VAL A 176 -14.06 9.96 -8.58
C VAL A 176 -13.04 9.25 -9.47
N ILE A 177 -13.36 8.05 -9.95
CA ILE A 177 -12.50 7.25 -10.83
C ILE A 177 -12.16 8.03 -12.11
N SER A 178 -13.15 8.63 -12.78
CA SER A 178 -12.94 9.33 -14.05
C SER A 178 -12.05 10.58 -13.93
N ASN A 179 -11.80 11.06 -12.72
CA ASN A 179 -10.94 12.21 -12.43
C ASN A 179 -9.58 11.83 -11.83
N CYS A 180 -9.26 10.54 -11.70
CA CYS A 180 -8.02 10.05 -11.08
C CYS A 180 -6.94 9.71 -12.10
N HIS A 181 -5.67 9.99 -11.76
CA HIS A 181 -4.51 9.66 -12.58
C HIS A 181 -3.85 8.33 -12.15
N LEU A 182 -4.11 7.89 -10.92
CA LEU A 182 -3.41 6.76 -10.31
C LEU A 182 -4.36 5.94 -9.45
N PHE A 183 -4.29 4.62 -9.59
CA PHE A 183 -5.03 3.65 -8.80
C PHE A 183 -4.05 2.64 -8.22
N ILE A 184 -3.97 2.51 -6.90
CA ILE A 184 -3.04 1.60 -6.23
C ILE A 184 -3.79 0.58 -5.39
N PHE A 185 -3.44 -0.69 -5.58
CA PHE A 185 -3.82 -1.82 -4.73
C PHE A 185 -2.55 -2.36 -4.10
N GLN A 186 -2.43 -2.33 -2.77
CA GLN A 186 -1.23 -2.84 -2.11
C GLN A 186 -1.55 -3.71 -0.90
N ASN A 187 -0.97 -4.92 -0.86
CA ASN A 187 -1.07 -5.85 0.28
C ASN A 187 -2.52 -6.00 0.79
N CYS A 188 -3.44 -6.28 -0.13
CA CYS A 188 -4.86 -6.44 0.15
C CYS A 188 -5.47 -7.67 -0.56
N LEU A 189 -4.77 -8.24 -1.56
CA LEU A 189 -5.26 -9.38 -2.34
C LEU A 189 -5.35 -10.66 -1.51
N ASN A 190 -4.53 -10.80 -0.47
CA ASN A 190 -4.50 -11.94 0.45
C ASN A 190 -5.66 -11.93 1.46
N GLU A 191 -6.44 -10.84 1.51
CA GLU A 191 -7.65 -10.69 2.33
C GLU A 191 -8.94 -10.78 1.49
N ILE A 192 -8.84 -10.91 0.16
CA ILE A 192 -9.98 -11.09 -0.74
C ILE A 192 -10.61 -12.48 -0.52
N TRP A 193 -11.90 -12.50 -0.24
CA TRP A 193 -12.68 -13.74 -0.05
C TRP A 193 -13.57 -14.08 -1.25
N ASN A 194 -13.77 -13.15 -2.18
CA ASN A 194 -14.55 -13.35 -3.41
C ASN A 194 -13.79 -12.82 -4.63
N THR A 195 -12.91 -13.66 -5.16
CA THR A 195 -12.04 -13.31 -6.29
C THR A 195 -12.81 -12.92 -7.55
N SER A 196 -13.90 -13.62 -7.90
CA SER A 196 -14.64 -13.32 -9.13
C SER A 196 -15.27 -11.93 -9.09
N THR A 197 -15.88 -11.56 -7.97
CA THR A 197 -16.46 -10.21 -7.81
C THR A 197 -15.39 -9.13 -7.79
N THR A 198 -14.23 -9.39 -7.16
CA THR A 198 -13.11 -8.44 -7.22
C THR A 198 -12.60 -8.25 -8.65
N GLN A 199 -12.54 -9.32 -9.46
CA GLN A 199 -12.16 -9.23 -10.88
C GLN A 199 -13.17 -8.41 -11.70
N GLU A 200 -14.47 -8.60 -11.47
CA GLU A 200 -15.53 -7.81 -12.12
C GLU A 200 -15.42 -6.32 -11.73
N ASN A 201 -15.19 -6.03 -10.45
CA ASN A 201 -14.96 -4.66 -9.99
C ASN A 201 -13.71 -4.04 -10.64
N ILE A 202 -12.60 -4.78 -10.74
CA ILE A 202 -11.39 -4.27 -11.39
C ILE A 202 -11.62 -4.06 -12.89
N LYS A 203 -12.36 -4.94 -13.56
CA LYS A 203 -12.76 -4.73 -14.96
C LYS A 203 -13.56 -3.43 -15.11
N PHE A 204 -14.53 -3.17 -14.23
CA PHE A 204 -15.27 -1.91 -14.21
C PHE A 204 -14.35 -0.71 -14.01
N LEU A 205 -13.37 -0.81 -13.10
CA LEU A 205 -12.35 0.23 -12.93
C LEU A 205 -11.59 0.48 -14.24
N LEU A 206 -11.17 -0.57 -14.95
CA LEU A 206 -10.47 -0.43 -16.23
C LEU A 206 -11.35 0.23 -17.30
N ASP A 207 -12.66 0.01 -17.27
CA ASP A 207 -13.61 0.68 -18.17
C ASP A 207 -13.75 2.17 -17.87
N CYS A 208 -13.73 2.56 -16.60
CA CYS A 208 -13.98 3.94 -16.16
C CYS A 208 -12.73 4.80 -15.98
N ALA A 209 -11.54 4.20 -15.85
CA ALA A 209 -10.30 4.95 -15.67
C ALA A 209 -10.04 5.89 -16.88
N PRO A 210 -9.57 7.12 -16.67
CA PRO A 210 -9.32 8.06 -17.76
C PRO A 210 -8.03 7.71 -18.52
N LEU A 211 -7.89 8.21 -19.74
CA LEU A 211 -6.65 8.08 -20.51
C LEU A 211 -5.46 8.67 -19.74
N ASN A 212 -4.27 8.11 -19.97
CA ASN A 212 -3.02 8.43 -19.29
C ASN A 212 -3.05 8.21 -17.77
N SER A 213 -3.91 7.30 -17.30
CA SER A 213 -3.92 6.87 -15.90
C SER A 213 -3.17 5.56 -15.70
N PHE A 214 -2.67 5.36 -14.48
CA PHE A 214 -1.92 4.16 -14.11
C PHE A 214 -2.67 3.34 -13.07
N ILE A 215 -2.66 2.02 -13.25
CA ILE A 215 -3.09 1.05 -12.25
C ILE A 215 -1.84 0.32 -11.76
N ILE A 216 -1.59 0.38 -10.46
CA ILE A 216 -0.48 -0.29 -9.80
C ILE A 216 -1.03 -1.31 -8.81
N ILE A 217 -0.57 -2.54 -8.93
CA ILE A 217 -0.89 -3.62 -8.01
C ILE A 217 0.42 -4.16 -7.46
N GLY A 218 0.58 -4.20 -6.14
CA GLY A 218 1.74 -4.77 -5.47
C GLY A 218 1.31 -5.63 -4.29
N ASP A 219 1.64 -6.92 -4.28
CA ASP A 219 1.23 -7.79 -3.19
C ASP A 219 2.26 -8.87 -2.86
N LEU A 220 2.14 -9.47 -1.69
CA LEU A 220 3.09 -10.46 -1.20
C LEU A 220 3.13 -11.70 -2.09
N LEU A 221 4.34 -12.14 -2.41
CA LEU A 221 4.60 -13.31 -3.25
C LEU A 221 4.16 -14.64 -2.61
N ALA A 222 3.97 -14.64 -1.29
CA ALA A 222 3.74 -15.85 -0.50
C ALA A 222 2.34 -16.47 -0.69
N TYR A 223 1.41 -15.79 -1.37
CA TYR A 223 0.02 -16.24 -1.51
C TYR A 223 -0.31 -16.55 -2.98
N ASP A 224 -0.66 -17.81 -3.27
CA ASP A 224 -1.02 -18.23 -4.64
C ASP A 224 -2.20 -17.45 -5.21
N GLN A 225 -3.15 -17.06 -4.36
CA GLN A 225 -4.30 -16.23 -4.76
C GLN A 225 -3.87 -14.89 -5.34
N ASN A 226 -2.85 -14.25 -4.75
CA ASN A 226 -2.35 -12.95 -5.20
C ASN A 226 -1.84 -13.04 -6.63
N ARG A 227 -1.07 -14.09 -6.93
CA ARG A 227 -0.57 -14.37 -8.28
C ARG A 227 -1.72 -14.55 -9.27
N ARG A 228 -2.70 -15.39 -8.95
CA ARG A 228 -3.86 -15.63 -9.83
C ARG A 228 -4.63 -14.35 -10.14
N ILE A 229 -4.92 -13.55 -9.11
CA ILE A 229 -5.64 -12.28 -9.28
C ILE A 229 -4.84 -11.35 -10.21
N LEU A 230 -3.52 -11.22 -9.99
CA LEU A 230 -2.66 -10.37 -10.79
C LEU A 230 -2.56 -10.85 -12.25
N GLU A 231 -2.41 -12.16 -12.47
CA GLU A 231 -2.37 -12.78 -13.81
C GLU A 231 -3.69 -12.59 -14.57
N ASP A 232 -4.83 -12.72 -13.88
CA ASP A 232 -6.15 -12.50 -14.49
C ASP A 232 -6.34 -11.03 -14.91
N ILE A 233 -5.90 -10.07 -14.08
CA ILE A 233 -5.94 -8.64 -14.42
C ILE A 233 -5.01 -8.33 -15.59
N ALA A 234 -3.79 -8.86 -15.60
CA ALA A 234 -2.86 -8.72 -16.71
C ALA A 234 -3.43 -9.28 -18.01
N LYS A 235 -4.09 -10.43 -17.96
CA LYS A 235 -4.78 -11.03 -19.11
C LYS A 235 -5.91 -10.14 -19.62
N ILE A 236 -6.70 -9.55 -18.72
CA ILE A 236 -7.76 -8.60 -19.11
C ILE A 236 -7.15 -7.37 -19.80
N ALA A 237 -6.07 -6.81 -19.26
CA ALA A 237 -5.39 -5.66 -19.86
C ALA A 237 -4.85 -5.97 -21.27
N ASN A 238 -4.16 -7.11 -21.45
CA ASN A 238 -3.61 -7.53 -22.74
C ASN A 238 -4.66 -7.83 -23.82
N GLN A 239 -5.91 -8.08 -23.44
CA GLN A 239 -7.02 -8.28 -24.39
C GLN A 239 -7.63 -6.96 -24.87
N ARG A 240 -7.14 -5.82 -24.37
CA ARG A 240 -7.66 -4.50 -24.69
C ARG A 240 -6.64 -3.69 -25.48
N ASN A 241 -7.13 -2.83 -26.36
CA ASN A 241 -6.31 -1.92 -27.16
C ASN A 241 -6.08 -0.56 -26.48
N ASP A 242 -6.72 -0.30 -25.34
CA ASP A 242 -6.61 0.93 -24.57
C ASP A 242 -5.71 0.78 -23.34
N TYR A 243 -4.99 -0.34 -23.21
CA TYR A 243 -4.07 -0.61 -22.11
C TYR A 243 -2.75 -1.21 -22.57
N GLN A 244 -1.68 -0.84 -21.86
CA GLN A 244 -0.35 -1.44 -21.98
C GLN A 244 0.15 -1.84 -20.59
N ILE A 245 0.68 -3.05 -20.47
CA ILE A 245 1.45 -3.44 -19.30
C ILE A 245 2.83 -2.78 -19.43
N ILE A 246 3.15 -1.88 -18.50
CA ILE A 246 4.44 -1.20 -18.52
C ILE A 246 5.50 -2.03 -17.83
N GLU A 247 5.15 -2.58 -16.67
CA GLU A 247 6.06 -3.42 -15.90
C GLU A 247 5.26 -4.51 -15.19
N ARG A 248 5.85 -5.71 -15.08
CA ARG A 248 5.30 -6.79 -14.27
C ARG A 248 6.41 -7.73 -13.80
N GLY A 249 6.22 -8.36 -12.66
CA GLY A 249 7.12 -9.42 -12.24
C GLY A 249 7.14 -9.65 -10.75
N GLU A 250 8.28 -10.15 -10.29
CA GLU A 250 8.57 -10.42 -8.89
C GLU A 250 9.82 -9.66 -8.47
N LEU A 251 9.79 -9.05 -7.29
CA LEU A 251 10.94 -8.38 -6.69
C LEU A 251 11.20 -8.92 -5.30
N GLU A 252 12.49 -9.08 -4.98
CA GLU A 252 12.98 -9.23 -3.62
C GLU A 252 13.83 -8.01 -3.28
N ILE A 253 13.38 -7.21 -2.33
CA ILE A 253 14.14 -6.05 -1.86
C ILE A 253 14.66 -6.31 -0.44
N ALA A 254 15.95 -6.08 -0.25
CA ALA A 254 16.53 -5.95 1.08
C ALA A 254 16.13 -4.57 1.62
N SER A 255 15.53 -4.54 2.80
CA SER A 255 15.10 -3.28 3.40
C SER A 255 16.32 -2.44 3.74
N SER A 256 16.45 -1.28 3.10
CA SER A 256 17.42 -0.25 3.46
C SER A 256 17.12 0.44 4.80
N LEU A 257 15.97 0.12 5.44
CA LEU A 257 15.57 0.73 6.70
C LEU A 257 16.24 0.06 7.88
N LYS A 258 16.97 0.84 8.67
CA LYS A 258 17.57 0.35 9.92
C LYS A 258 16.51 0.33 11.01
N ILE A 259 16.11 -0.87 11.45
CA ILE A 259 15.19 -1.04 12.58
C ILE A 259 15.89 -0.51 13.85
N PRO A 260 15.30 0.47 14.56
CA PRO A 260 15.91 1.04 15.77
C PRO A 260 16.16 0.00 16.85
N GLU A 261 17.24 0.21 17.63
CA GLU A 261 17.61 -0.70 18.71
C GLU A 261 16.49 -0.89 19.74
N ILE A 262 15.80 0.20 20.08
CA ILE A 262 14.67 0.16 21.02
C ILE A 262 13.55 -0.77 20.54
N VAL A 263 13.31 -0.88 19.22
CA VAL A 263 12.32 -1.81 18.66
C VAL A 263 12.84 -3.23 18.70
N ARG A 264 14.10 -3.46 18.32
CA ARG A 264 14.71 -4.80 18.34
C ARG A 264 14.80 -5.37 19.75
N GLN A 265 15.10 -4.56 20.76
CA GLN A 265 15.23 -5.03 22.13
C GLN A 265 13.89 -5.23 22.85
N ASN A 266 12.84 -4.49 22.46
CA ASN A 266 11.60 -4.44 23.24
C ASN A 266 10.37 -5.01 22.52
N LEU A 267 10.35 -5.10 21.19
CA LEU A 267 9.20 -5.61 20.42
C LEU A 267 9.57 -6.73 19.46
N LEU A 268 10.55 -6.52 18.58
CA LEU A 268 10.98 -7.48 17.55
C LEU A 268 12.29 -8.15 17.97
N THR A 269 12.22 -8.98 19.01
CA THR A 269 13.38 -9.56 19.69
C THR A 269 14.10 -10.68 18.93
N GLY A 270 13.50 -11.19 17.86
CA GLY A 270 14.06 -12.31 17.09
C GLY A 270 13.60 -13.69 17.55
N GLU A 271 12.68 -13.77 18.53
CA GLU A 271 12.18 -15.03 19.10
C GLU A 271 10.65 -15.11 19.05
N ASP A 272 10.08 -16.33 19.06
CA ASP A 272 8.64 -16.59 19.19
C ASP A 272 7.74 -15.72 18.26
N GLY A 273 8.09 -15.65 16.98
CA GLY A 273 7.34 -14.87 15.99
C GLY A 273 7.59 -13.36 16.03
N LEU A 274 8.37 -12.84 16.97
CA LEU A 274 8.81 -11.44 17.05
C LEU A 274 10.02 -11.16 16.16
N ILE A 275 9.98 -11.67 14.92
CA ILE A 275 11.11 -11.61 13.99
C ILE A 275 11.12 -10.26 13.26
N PRO A 276 12.21 -9.47 13.35
CA PRO A 276 12.38 -8.30 12.51
C PRO A 276 12.43 -8.70 11.03
N ARG A 277 11.71 -7.97 10.18
CA ARG A 277 11.71 -8.21 8.75
C ARG A 277 12.84 -7.37 8.12
N TYR A 278 13.70 -8.03 7.34
CA TYR A 278 14.81 -7.37 6.64
C TYR A 278 14.69 -7.46 5.12
N ARG A 279 13.73 -8.24 4.62
CA ARG A 279 13.46 -8.42 3.21
C ARG A 279 11.97 -8.50 2.97
N ILE A 280 11.54 -8.05 1.81
CA ILE A 280 10.18 -8.26 1.33
C ILE A 280 10.23 -8.79 -0.11
N ARG A 281 9.43 -9.81 -0.36
CA ARG A 281 9.25 -10.45 -1.66
C ARG A 281 7.81 -10.22 -2.10
N PHE A 282 7.64 -9.63 -3.27
CA PHE A 282 6.32 -9.26 -3.77
C PHE A 282 6.23 -9.44 -5.27
N LEU A 283 5.01 -9.65 -5.74
CA LEU A 283 4.62 -9.61 -7.13
C LEU A 283 3.98 -8.25 -7.42
N PHE A 284 4.15 -7.75 -8.63
CA PHE A 284 3.62 -6.45 -9.01
C PHE A 284 3.22 -6.39 -10.48
N LEU A 285 2.34 -5.43 -10.77
CA LEU A 285 1.80 -5.14 -12.10
C LEU A 285 1.56 -3.63 -12.21
N VAL A 286 2.09 -3.02 -13.26
CA VAL A 286 1.88 -1.63 -13.62
C VAL A 286 1.24 -1.60 -15.01
N ILE A 287 0.05 -1.02 -15.09
CA ILE A 287 -0.70 -0.89 -16.34
C ILE A 287 -0.95 0.60 -16.59
N CYS A 288 -0.77 1.04 -17.82
CA CYS A 288 -1.14 2.38 -18.27
C CYS A 288 -2.34 2.30 -19.20
N LYS A 289 -3.35 3.16 -19.00
CA LYS A 289 -4.42 3.37 -19.97
C LYS A 289 -3.98 4.42 -20.99
N GLY A 290 -4.13 4.16 -22.27
CA GLY A 290 -3.68 5.05 -23.32
C GLY A 290 -4.36 4.80 -24.66
N GLU A 291 -3.95 5.56 -25.67
CA GLU A 291 -4.30 5.30 -27.05
C GLU A 291 -3.12 4.55 -27.70
N TYR A 292 -3.30 3.26 -27.92
CA TYR A 292 -2.28 2.41 -28.54
C TYR A 292 -2.73 2.01 -29.94
N SER A 293 -1.82 2.13 -30.91
CA SER A 293 -2.05 1.55 -32.22
C SER A 293 -1.82 0.03 -32.16
N SER A 294 -2.42 -0.71 -33.09
CA SER A 294 -2.19 -2.17 -33.20
C SER A 294 -0.73 -2.55 -33.48
N GLU A 295 0.10 -1.60 -33.91
CA GLU A 295 1.54 -1.80 -34.13
C GLU A 295 2.34 -1.72 -32.81
N ASP A 296 1.81 -1.03 -31.78
CA ASP A 296 2.47 -0.85 -30.48
C ASP A 296 2.30 -2.06 -29.54
N LEU A 297 1.40 -3.00 -29.87
CA LEU A 297 1.00 -4.13 -29.02
C LEU A 297 1.71 -5.46 -29.36
N LEU A 298 2.69 -5.45 -30.27
CA LEU A 298 3.28 -6.67 -30.85
C LEU A 298 4.62 -7.13 -30.26
N ASP A 299 5.12 -6.52 -29.19
CA ASP A 299 6.50 -6.75 -28.71
C ASP A 299 6.61 -7.56 -27.39
N ASP A 300 5.66 -8.45 -27.12
CA ASP A 300 5.85 -9.48 -26.08
C ASP A 300 6.17 -10.83 -26.74
N ASP A 301 7.45 -11.03 -27.05
CA ASP A 301 8.06 -12.36 -27.16
C ASP A 301 7.94 -13.05 -25.79
N ILE A 302 6.84 -13.75 -25.56
CA ILE A 302 6.63 -14.59 -24.36
C ILE A 302 7.47 -15.86 -24.55
N PRO A 303 8.52 -16.11 -23.74
CA PRO A 303 9.16 -17.42 -23.74
C PRO A 303 8.22 -18.41 -23.04
N TYR A 304 7.85 -19.47 -23.76
CA TYR A 304 7.13 -20.64 -23.24
C TYR A 304 7.86 -21.33 -22.09
#